data_AF-A0A231GTH0-F1
#
_entry.id   AF-A0A231GTH0-F1
#
_cell.length_a   1.000
_cell.length_b   1.000
_cell.length_c   1.000
_cell.angle_alpha   90.00
_cell.angle_beta   90.00
_cell.angle_gamma   90.00
#
_symmetry.space_group_name_H-M   'P 1'
#
loop_
_entity.id
_entity.type
_entity.pdbx_description
1 polymer ?
#
loop_
_entity_poly.entity_id
_entity_poly.type
_entity_poly.pdbx_seq_one_letter_code
_entity_poly.pdbx_strand_id
1 'polypeptide(L)'
;MRWGSVIELLAEGDLVVEKLADLTTVETRDSLAQRFRRTLGFSADELSDGTGFTFPARLAVAWSRRPDELDARLRRQLPHLLEPEQELTPEVRTHLTRLLASTHVLPAHQAAIASRKITLAALAADPDNCAEVVAELVNEESAHYATHRQVQQEIAAFNNATEAEDRMVPSCDLYQRVIEGDIRRIARRVLGLLGERHDRNVMLKTLEDRLTARTTEPGCALLLSCINRRWRNAIAHSQFHWDTVNQAVSLDGELALPAEIAYAALRAFEIAAGFNAGVELALNEADKQNYSQPEPNDILAWDMEINRRLGANGIEPISMRRFQRTIRISVKPLSIDNLRDHLIGILQTRYRIPEIDTWEIVQSNRPDIVLKNKALDAAEGLVETGVDGHSYIHPHSAELVLYAEAALNCGQPAQQVAKGVLSLSSANILGEYEIFQGRSSFDRVSIPEAMVSTISRQIRGIRKTATLLPRPARQKLIDHANILHEQRRALHDGGGKALPQSVKFACKVLAKGPAMFPWLDSDSAT
;
A
#
# COMPACT_ATOMS: atom_id res chain seq x y z
N MET A 1 -31.65 -38.91 27.80
CA MET A 1 -30.57 -37.91 27.61
C MET A 1 -30.14 -37.43 28.98
N ARG A 2 -28.86 -37.61 29.36
CA ARG A 2 -28.33 -37.19 30.65
C ARG A 2 -27.89 -35.73 30.55
N TRP A 3 -28.58 -34.82 31.22
CA TRP A 3 -28.24 -33.40 31.26
C TRP A 3 -26.89 -33.11 31.93
N GLY A 4 -26.43 -34.01 32.82
CA GLY A 4 -25.11 -33.90 33.47
C GLY A 4 -23.94 -33.93 32.49
N SER A 5 -23.99 -34.77 31.44
CA SER A 5 -22.93 -34.84 30.42
C SER A 5 -22.89 -33.63 29.48
N VAL A 6 -23.98 -32.86 29.38
CA VAL A 6 -24.00 -31.60 28.61
C VAL A 6 -23.37 -30.46 29.41
N ILE A 7 -23.57 -30.44 30.73
CA ILE A 7 -22.94 -29.46 31.62
C ILE A 7 -21.44 -29.73 31.77
N GLU A 8 -21.02 -30.99 31.82
CA GLU A 8 -19.60 -31.37 31.79
C GLU A 8 -18.94 -31.02 30.44
N LEU A 9 -19.64 -31.23 29.30
CA LEU A 9 -19.15 -30.81 27.97
C LEU A 9 -19.11 -29.28 27.80
N LEU A 10 -20.02 -28.54 28.43
CA LEU A 10 -20.00 -27.07 28.44
C LEU A 10 -18.88 -26.55 29.34
N ALA A 11 -18.66 -27.17 30.51
CA ALA A 11 -17.54 -26.83 31.38
C ALA A 11 -16.18 -27.19 30.76
N GLU A 12 -16.06 -28.33 30.08
CA GLU A 12 -14.88 -28.68 29.27
C GLU A 12 -14.74 -27.76 28.06
N GLY A 13 -15.85 -27.35 27.44
CA GLY A 13 -15.88 -26.37 26.35
C GLY A 13 -15.40 -24.98 26.79
N ASP A 14 -15.85 -24.50 27.95
CA ASP A 14 -15.43 -23.23 28.55
C ASP A 14 -13.95 -23.30 28.95
N LEU A 15 -13.48 -24.42 29.51
CA LEU A 15 -12.06 -24.64 29.84
C LEU A 15 -11.17 -24.79 28.59
N VAL A 16 -11.72 -25.31 27.49
CA VAL A 16 -11.05 -25.39 26.19
C VAL A 16 -11.05 -24.04 25.50
N VAL A 17 -12.10 -23.24 25.62
CA VAL A 17 -12.17 -21.85 25.13
C VAL A 17 -11.26 -20.93 25.94
N GLU A 18 -11.16 -21.14 27.25
CA GLU A 18 -10.26 -20.43 28.16
C GLU A 18 -8.80 -20.85 27.90
N LYS A 19 -8.51 -22.15 27.74
CA LYS A 19 -7.19 -22.62 27.31
C LYS A 19 -6.84 -22.20 25.88
N LEU A 20 -7.81 -22.14 24.97
CA LEU A 20 -7.61 -21.59 23.63
C LEU A 20 -7.45 -20.08 23.68
N ALA A 21 -8.11 -19.37 24.59
CA ALA A 21 -7.89 -17.95 24.84
C ALA A 21 -6.48 -17.71 25.37
N ASP A 22 -6.00 -18.52 26.33
CA ASP A 22 -4.63 -18.50 26.84
C ASP A 22 -3.58 -18.91 25.80
N LEU A 23 -3.91 -19.85 24.90
CA LEU A 23 -3.05 -20.27 23.77
C LEU A 23 -3.10 -19.31 22.58
N THR A 24 -4.17 -18.52 22.44
CA THR A 24 -4.35 -17.53 21.35
C THR A 24 -4.00 -16.13 21.77
N THR A 25 -3.90 -15.84 23.07
CA THR A 25 -3.09 -14.73 23.58
C THR A 25 -1.64 -15.08 23.35
N VAL A 26 -1.19 -14.88 22.10
CA VAL A 26 0.22 -14.63 21.82
C VAL A 26 0.64 -13.60 22.85
N GLU A 27 1.59 -13.96 23.72
CA GLU A 27 2.12 -13.04 24.73
C GLU A 27 2.24 -11.67 24.08
N THR A 28 1.59 -10.66 24.66
CA THR A 28 1.63 -9.25 24.21
C THR A 28 3.05 -8.67 24.15
N ARG A 29 4.06 -9.49 24.45
CA ARG A 29 5.51 -9.26 24.33
C ARG A 29 6.06 -9.44 22.92
N ASP A 30 5.40 -10.19 22.03
CA ASP A 30 5.86 -10.28 20.64
C ASP A 30 5.66 -8.91 19.96
N SER A 31 6.74 -8.30 19.50
CA SER A 31 6.66 -7.13 18.63
C SER A 31 5.94 -7.47 17.33
N LEU A 32 5.31 -6.48 16.70
CA LEU A 32 4.68 -6.65 15.39
C LEU A 32 5.64 -7.24 14.34
N ALA A 33 6.92 -6.84 14.40
CA ALA A 33 7.98 -7.37 13.55
C ALA A 33 8.23 -8.87 13.78
N GLN A 34 8.22 -9.34 15.03
CA GLN A 34 8.33 -10.77 15.34
C GLN A 34 7.14 -11.57 14.81
N ARG A 35 5.92 -11.02 14.92
CA ARG A 35 4.72 -11.66 14.35
C ARG A 35 4.81 -11.79 12.83
N PHE A 36 5.23 -10.73 12.13
CA PHE A 36 5.43 -10.79 10.67
C PHE A 36 6.54 -11.74 10.25
N ARG A 37 7.65 -11.78 10.99
CA ARG A 37 8.73 -12.74 10.76
C ARG A 37 8.22 -14.18 10.91
N ARG A 38 7.47 -14.47 11.97
CA ARG A 38 6.94 -15.81 12.25
C ARG A 38 5.93 -16.26 11.18
N THR A 39 5.00 -15.39 10.83
CA THR A 39 3.87 -15.72 9.94
C THR A 39 4.27 -15.71 8.47
N LEU A 40 4.99 -14.69 8.01
CA LEU A 40 5.28 -14.50 6.60
C LEU A 40 6.75 -14.71 6.25
N GLY A 41 7.63 -14.89 7.24
CA GLY A 41 9.06 -15.07 6.98
C GLY A 41 9.77 -13.76 6.60
N PHE A 42 9.16 -12.61 6.88
CA PHE A 42 9.79 -11.31 6.63
C PHE A 42 10.97 -11.09 7.57
N SER A 43 12.08 -10.58 7.03
CA SER A 43 13.18 -10.12 7.86
C SER A 43 12.75 -8.91 8.71
N ALA A 44 13.52 -8.54 9.74
CA ALA A 44 13.24 -7.28 10.43
C ALA A 44 13.27 -6.10 9.43
N ASP A 45 14.32 -6.05 8.62
CA ASP A 45 14.64 -4.92 7.74
C ASP A 45 13.66 -4.74 6.56
N GLU A 46 12.92 -5.78 6.19
CA GLU A 46 11.92 -5.72 5.12
C GLU A 46 10.69 -4.89 5.51
N LEU A 47 10.35 -4.80 6.80
CA LEU A 47 9.12 -4.13 7.25
C LEU A 47 9.32 -3.13 8.40
N SER A 48 10.46 -3.15 9.10
CA SER A 48 10.73 -2.31 10.28
C SER A 48 10.94 -0.83 9.95
N ASP A 49 11.50 -0.53 8.78
CA ASP A 49 12.02 0.80 8.48
C ASP A 49 10.92 1.69 7.90
N GLY A 50 10.10 2.26 8.77
CA GLY A 50 9.19 3.36 8.42
C GLY A 50 7.95 3.44 9.26
N THR A 51 7.10 4.43 8.95
CA THR A 51 5.84 4.63 9.67
C THR A 51 4.86 3.49 9.38
N GLY A 52 3.92 3.23 10.30
CA GLY A 52 2.86 2.24 10.08
C GLY A 52 1.99 2.53 8.85
N PHE A 53 1.93 3.77 8.39
CA PHE A 53 1.15 4.18 7.22
C PHE A 53 1.73 3.73 5.89
N THR A 54 3.06 3.58 5.82
CA THR A 54 3.74 3.10 4.63
C THR A 54 3.84 1.58 4.57
N PHE A 55 3.25 0.88 5.57
CA PHE A 55 3.24 -0.58 5.64
C PHE A 55 2.62 -1.25 4.41
N PRO A 56 1.43 -0.86 3.90
CA PRO A 56 0.86 -1.50 2.71
C PRO A 56 1.76 -1.37 1.49
N ALA A 57 2.45 -0.22 1.35
CA ALA A 57 3.39 0.02 0.26
C ALA A 57 4.58 -0.96 0.34
N ARG A 58 5.25 -1.03 1.50
CA ARG A 58 6.36 -1.96 1.73
C ARG A 58 5.93 -3.42 1.53
N LEU A 59 4.72 -3.75 1.96
CA LEU A 59 4.15 -5.07 1.80
C LEU A 59 3.98 -5.44 0.32
N ALA A 60 3.44 -4.51 -0.48
CA ALA A 60 3.30 -4.70 -1.93
C ALA A 60 4.66 -4.94 -2.62
N VAL A 61 5.71 -4.21 -2.20
CA VAL A 61 7.07 -4.45 -2.74
C VAL A 61 7.63 -5.81 -2.31
N ALA A 62 7.42 -6.23 -1.07
CA ALA A 62 7.84 -7.58 -0.64
C ALA A 62 7.15 -8.66 -1.49
N TRP A 63 5.86 -8.46 -1.82
CA TRP A 63 5.09 -9.35 -2.68
C TRP A 63 5.54 -9.35 -4.13
N SER A 64 5.91 -8.20 -4.70
CA SER A 64 6.40 -8.14 -6.09
C SER A 64 7.72 -8.91 -6.26
N ARG A 65 8.53 -9.02 -5.20
CA ARG A 65 9.77 -9.82 -5.19
C ARG A 65 9.53 -11.32 -5.04
N ARG A 66 8.51 -11.74 -4.29
CA ARG A 66 8.29 -13.14 -3.89
C ARG A 66 6.81 -13.54 -3.94
N PRO A 67 6.11 -13.37 -5.08
CA PRO A 67 4.66 -13.52 -5.13
C PRO A 67 4.22 -14.96 -4.79
N ASP A 68 4.83 -15.97 -5.44
CA ASP A 68 4.44 -17.37 -5.27
C ASP A 68 4.72 -17.88 -3.85
N GLU A 69 5.88 -17.51 -3.27
CA GLU A 69 6.25 -17.93 -1.93
C GLU A 69 5.28 -17.38 -0.88
N LEU A 70 5.01 -16.07 -0.93
CA LEU A 70 4.19 -15.40 0.07
C LEU A 70 2.70 -15.76 -0.08
N ASP A 71 2.19 -15.88 -1.30
CA ASP A 71 0.82 -16.35 -1.52
C ASP A 71 0.66 -17.82 -1.07
N ALA A 72 1.64 -18.69 -1.33
CA ALA A 72 1.62 -20.07 -0.83
C ALA A 72 1.62 -20.12 0.70
N ARG A 73 2.37 -19.25 1.38
CA ARG A 73 2.36 -19.13 2.85
C ARG A 73 1.00 -18.68 3.37
N LEU A 74 0.36 -17.70 2.73
CA LEU A 74 -1.00 -17.28 3.09
C LEU A 74 -1.98 -18.44 2.95
N ARG A 75 -1.98 -19.15 1.81
CA ARG A 75 -2.89 -20.28 1.57
C ARG A 75 -2.70 -21.42 2.58
N ARG A 76 -1.47 -21.71 2.99
CA ARG A 76 -1.20 -22.74 4.02
C ARG A 76 -1.73 -22.34 5.41
N GLN A 77 -1.68 -21.05 5.75
CA GLN A 77 -2.10 -20.57 7.07
C GLN A 77 -3.58 -20.23 7.14
N LEU A 78 -4.19 -19.88 6.01
CA LEU A 78 -5.58 -19.41 5.91
C LEU A 78 -6.44 -20.28 4.97
N PRO A 79 -6.38 -21.63 5.04
CA PRO A 79 -7.13 -22.49 4.13
C PRO A 79 -8.66 -22.38 4.30
N HIS A 80 -9.13 -21.79 5.40
CA HIS A 80 -10.54 -21.55 5.67
C HIS A 80 -11.07 -20.24 5.07
N LEU A 81 -10.18 -19.36 4.57
CA LEU A 81 -10.53 -18.08 3.95
C LEU A 81 -10.23 -18.04 2.45
N LEU A 82 -9.26 -18.84 1.99
CA LEU A 82 -8.74 -18.78 0.63
C LEU A 82 -9.02 -20.07 -0.14
N GLU A 83 -9.49 -19.92 -1.37
CA GLU A 83 -9.53 -21.02 -2.32
C GLU A 83 -8.13 -21.27 -2.93
N PRO A 84 -7.76 -22.54 -3.25
CA PRO A 84 -6.42 -22.87 -3.70
C PRO A 84 -5.93 -22.11 -4.94
N GLU A 85 -6.83 -21.83 -5.88
CA GLU A 85 -6.51 -21.23 -7.19
C GLU A 85 -6.89 -19.74 -7.28
N GLN A 86 -7.43 -19.15 -6.21
CA GLN A 86 -7.87 -17.75 -6.24
C GLN A 86 -6.67 -16.80 -6.38
N GLU A 87 -6.70 -15.94 -7.40
CA GLU A 87 -5.72 -14.86 -7.55
C GLU A 87 -5.97 -13.81 -6.45
N LEU A 88 -4.91 -13.41 -5.73
CA LEU A 88 -5.02 -12.47 -4.62
C LEU A 88 -4.67 -11.06 -5.07
N THR A 89 -5.58 -10.10 -4.82
CA THR A 89 -5.26 -8.68 -5.00
C THR A 89 -4.28 -8.18 -3.94
N PRO A 90 -3.58 -7.06 -4.20
CA PRO A 90 -2.79 -6.37 -3.19
C PRO A 90 -3.57 -6.04 -1.90
N GLU A 91 -4.85 -5.69 -2.04
CA GLU A 91 -5.75 -5.37 -0.94
C GLU A 91 -5.99 -6.62 -0.07
N VAL A 92 -6.35 -7.74 -0.69
CA VAL A 92 -6.54 -9.02 0.03
C VAL A 92 -5.26 -9.43 0.73
N ARG A 93 -4.10 -9.38 0.05
CA ARG A 93 -2.80 -9.69 0.67
C ARG A 93 -2.53 -8.83 1.90
N THR A 94 -2.85 -7.53 1.84
CA THR A 94 -2.68 -6.61 2.97
C THR A 94 -3.58 -6.97 4.14
N HIS A 95 -4.86 -7.22 3.89
CA HIS A 95 -5.82 -7.56 4.93
C HIS A 95 -5.53 -8.92 5.59
N LEU A 96 -5.19 -9.94 4.80
CA LEU A 96 -4.83 -11.27 5.31
C LEU A 96 -3.53 -11.24 6.11
N THR A 97 -2.56 -10.44 5.68
CA THR A 97 -1.32 -10.23 6.43
C THR A 97 -1.59 -9.61 7.80
N ARG A 98 -2.43 -8.57 7.86
CA ARG A 98 -2.83 -7.96 9.13
C ARG A 98 -3.59 -8.95 10.02
N LEU A 99 -4.44 -9.76 9.42
CA LEU A 99 -5.20 -10.79 10.13
C LEU A 99 -4.27 -11.81 10.81
N LEU A 100 -3.26 -12.32 10.10
CA LEU A 100 -2.26 -13.25 10.65
C LEU A 100 -1.39 -12.61 11.74
N ALA A 101 -1.17 -11.31 11.68
CA ALA A 101 -0.37 -10.57 12.66
C ALA A 101 -1.17 -10.03 13.85
N SER A 102 -2.47 -10.35 13.94
CA SER A 102 -3.32 -9.99 15.07
C SER A 102 -2.92 -10.73 16.35
N THR A 103 -3.17 -10.13 17.51
CA THR A 103 -2.97 -10.77 18.82
C THR A 103 -4.18 -11.60 19.23
N HIS A 104 -5.38 -11.25 18.76
CA HIS A 104 -6.63 -11.97 18.99
C HIS A 104 -7.06 -12.68 17.70
N VAL A 105 -6.24 -13.65 17.30
CA VAL A 105 -6.36 -14.35 16.01
C VAL A 105 -7.74 -14.96 15.81
N LEU A 106 -8.24 -15.71 16.78
CA LEU A 106 -9.52 -16.41 16.66
C LEU A 106 -10.71 -15.47 16.40
N PRO A 107 -11.00 -14.45 17.23
CA PRO A 107 -12.14 -13.57 16.99
C PRO A 107 -11.98 -12.73 15.72
N ALA A 108 -10.75 -12.32 15.34
CA ALA A 108 -10.52 -11.62 14.09
C ALA A 108 -10.83 -12.51 12.87
N HIS A 109 -10.44 -13.79 12.90
CA HIS A 109 -10.74 -14.75 11.84
C HIS A 109 -12.23 -15.07 11.76
N GLN A 110 -12.91 -15.23 12.91
CA GLN A 110 -14.35 -15.42 12.95
C GLN A 110 -15.10 -14.24 12.32
N ALA A 111 -14.64 -13.01 12.60
CA ALA A 111 -15.17 -11.80 11.97
C ALA A 111 -14.94 -11.79 10.45
N ALA A 112 -13.77 -12.20 9.97
CA ALA A 112 -13.48 -12.32 8.55
C ALA A 112 -14.39 -13.34 7.85
N ILE A 113 -14.60 -14.52 8.45
CA ILE A 113 -15.52 -15.55 7.92
C ILE A 113 -16.95 -15.01 7.88
N ALA A 114 -17.44 -14.43 8.97
CA ALA A 114 -18.80 -13.92 9.07
C ALA A 114 -19.05 -12.81 8.05
N SER A 115 -18.11 -11.87 7.93
CA SER A 115 -18.20 -10.75 6.99
C SER A 115 -18.14 -11.21 5.53
N ARG A 116 -17.26 -12.17 5.19
CA ARG A 116 -17.20 -12.76 3.85
C ARG A 116 -18.55 -13.35 3.46
N LYS A 117 -19.14 -14.17 4.34
CA LYS A 117 -20.46 -14.81 4.10
C LYS A 117 -21.57 -13.78 3.91
N ILE A 118 -21.65 -12.78 4.78
CA ILE A 118 -22.67 -11.72 4.70
C ILE A 118 -22.51 -10.93 3.40
N THR A 119 -21.27 -10.60 3.02
CA THR A 119 -20.99 -9.84 1.79
C THR A 119 -21.32 -10.65 0.54
N LEU A 120 -20.94 -11.93 0.46
CA LEU A 120 -21.31 -12.80 -0.66
C LEU A 120 -22.82 -12.97 -0.78
N ALA A 121 -23.52 -13.12 0.34
CA ALA A 121 -24.97 -13.17 0.36
C ALA A 121 -25.62 -11.85 -0.11
N ALA A 122 -25.07 -10.71 0.32
CA ALA A 122 -25.51 -9.39 -0.11
C ALA A 122 -25.28 -9.17 -1.61
N LEU A 123 -24.10 -9.52 -2.13
CA LEU A 123 -23.77 -9.46 -3.56
C LEU A 123 -24.72 -10.34 -4.39
N ALA A 124 -25.07 -11.53 -3.90
CA ALA A 124 -26.00 -12.41 -4.60
C ALA A 124 -27.45 -11.91 -4.57
N ALA A 125 -27.85 -11.18 -3.52
CA ALA A 125 -29.21 -10.68 -3.35
C ALA A 125 -29.46 -9.33 -4.06
N ASP A 126 -28.54 -8.38 -3.88
CA ASP A 126 -28.62 -7.01 -4.42
C ASP A 126 -27.20 -6.43 -4.61
N PRO A 127 -26.59 -6.64 -5.79
CA PRO A 127 -25.24 -6.16 -6.09
C PRO A 127 -25.10 -4.64 -5.97
N ASP A 128 -26.13 -3.87 -6.37
CA ASP A 128 -26.10 -2.41 -6.38
C ASP A 128 -26.11 -1.85 -4.95
N ASN A 129 -27.00 -2.37 -4.09
CA ASN A 129 -27.01 -2.00 -2.68
C ASN A 129 -25.69 -2.40 -1.99
N CYS A 130 -25.16 -3.59 -2.29
CA CYS A 130 -23.89 -4.02 -1.73
C CYS A 130 -22.75 -3.10 -2.17
N ALA A 131 -22.69 -2.74 -3.45
CA ALA A 131 -21.67 -1.86 -3.99
C ALA A 131 -21.70 -0.48 -3.35
N GLU A 132 -22.88 0.09 -3.15
CA GLU A 132 -23.05 1.36 -2.43
C GLU A 132 -22.60 1.28 -0.96
N VAL A 133 -22.97 0.22 -0.23
CA VAL A 133 -22.54 0.00 1.17
C VAL A 133 -21.00 -0.15 1.27
N VAL A 134 -20.36 -0.77 0.27
CA VAL A 134 -18.90 -0.85 0.22
C VAL A 134 -18.27 0.47 -0.22
N ALA A 135 -18.87 1.20 -1.16
CA ALA A 135 -18.40 2.53 -1.57
C ALA A 135 -18.38 3.53 -0.40
N GLU A 136 -19.35 3.45 0.51
CA GLU A 136 -19.35 4.22 1.75
C GLU A 136 -18.11 3.97 2.62
N LEU A 137 -17.51 2.76 2.58
CA LEU A 137 -16.27 2.47 3.31
C LEU A 137 -15.10 3.28 2.77
N VAL A 138 -14.95 3.36 1.44
CA VAL A 138 -13.86 4.10 0.80
C VAL A 138 -13.98 5.59 1.15
N ASN A 139 -15.21 6.12 1.15
CA ASN A 139 -15.50 7.50 1.50
C ASN A 139 -15.34 7.84 3.00
N GLU A 140 -15.25 6.82 3.87
CA GLU A 140 -15.03 7.00 5.31
C GLU A 140 -13.59 6.67 5.74
N GLU A 141 -12.71 6.34 4.79
CA GLU A 141 -11.33 5.90 5.07
C GLU A 141 -10.53 6.96 5.86
N SER A 142 -10.80 8.24 5.61
CA SER A 142 -10.15 9.36 6.31
C SER A 142 -10.60 9.53 7.76
N ALA A 143 -11.86 9.20 8.06
CA ALA A 143 -12.32 9.13 9.44
C ALA A 143 -11.67 7.94 10.17
N HIS A 144 -11.55 6.80 9.48
CA HIS A 144 -10.82 5.65 10.02
C HIS A 144 -9.35 5.98 10.29
N TYR A 145 -8.70 6.74 9.40
CA TYR A 145 -7.33 7.22 9.60
C TYR A 145 -7.18 8.05 10.89
N ALA A 146 -8.09 9.00 11.10
CA ALA A 146 -8.08 9.84 12.30
C ALA A 146 -8.25 8.99 13.58
N THR A 147 -9.22 8.07 13.58
CA THR A 147 -9.42 7.12 14.69
C THR A 147 -8.20 6.24 14.91
N HIS A 148 -7.60 5.69 13.86
CA HIS A 148 -6.41 4.84 13.97
C HIS A 148 -5.23 5.58 14.61
N ARG A 149 -4.95 6.82 14.17
CA ARG A 149 -3.88 7.64 14.77
C ARG A 149 -4.12 7.88 16.26
N GLN A 150 -5.36 8.18 16.61
CA GLN A 150 -5.80 8.37 17.98
C GLN A 150 -5.66 7.09 18.82
N VAL A 151 -6.03 5.93 18.28
CA VAL A 151 -5.83 4.62 18.92
C VAL A 151 -4.35 4.35 19.21
N GLN A 152 -3.46 4.62 18.24
CA GLN A 152 -2.01 4.46 18.44
C GLN A 152 -1.44 5.39 19.52
N GLN A 153 -1.96 6.62 19.63
CA GLN A 153 -1.58 7.55 20.68
C GLN A 153 -1.98 7.03 22.07
N GLU A 154 -3.20 6.50 22.22
CA GLU A 154 -3.63 5.95 23.51
C GLU A 154 -2.89 4.66 23.89
N ILE A 155 -2.57 3.80 22.91
CA ILE A 155 -1.71 2.63 23.15
C ILE A 155 -0.33 3.08 23.65
N ALA A 156 0.27 4.10 23.02
CA ALA A 156 1.55 4.63 23.45
C ALA A 156 1.47 5.26 24.85
N ALA A 157 0.42 6.05 25.13
CA ALA A 157 0.20 6.64 26.45
C ALA A 157 0.02 5.57 27.54
N PHE A 158 -0.76 4.53 27.26
CA PHE A 158 -0.95 3.38 28.15
C PHE A 158 0.37 2.65 28.44
N ASN A 159 1.18 2.40 27.42
CA ASN A 159 2.46 1.69 27.58
C ASN A 159 3.53 2.54 28.27
N ASN A 160 3.49 3.86 28.14
CA ASN A 160 4.44 4.78 28.77
C ASN A 160 4.08 5.11 30.23
N ALA A 161 2.85 4.81 30.66
CA ALA A 161 2.41 5.03 32.03
C ALA A 161 3.09 4.04 33.00
N THR A 162 3.67 4.60 34.06
CA THR A 162 4.44 3.86 35.06
C THR A 162 3.52 3.25 36.12
N GLU A 163 2.56 4.03 36.60
CA GLU A 163 1.58 3.59 37.59
C GLU A 163 0.30 3.04 36.94
N ALA A 164 -0.43 2.18 37.66
CA ALA A 164 -1.69 1.64 37.18
C ALA A 164 -2.79 2.70 37.06
N GLU A 165 -2.80 3.69 37.95
CA GLU A 165 -3.72 4.83 37.92
C GLU A 165 -3.56 5.67 36.65
N ASP A 166 -2.31 5.93 36.24
CA ASP A 166 -1.98 6.70 35.02
C ASP A 166 -2.47 5.99 33.74
N ARG A 167 -2.73 4.68 33.80
CA ARG A 167 -3.26 3.88 32.68
C ARG A 167 -4.77 3.98 32.52
N MET A 168 -5.50 4.50 33.53
CA MET A 168 -6.96 4.57 33.53
C MET A 168 -7.51 5.42 32.36
N VAL A 169 -7.00 6.64 32.19
CA VAL A 169 -7.52 7.54 31.15
C VAL A 169 -7.19 7.00 29.75
N PRO A 170 -5.94 6.61 29.44
CA PRO A 170 -5.63 6.03 28.13
C PRO A 170 -6.43 4.76 27.81
N SER A 171 -6.70 3.89 28.79
CA SER A 171 -7.50 2.67 28.53
C SER A 171 -8.96 2.99 28.23
N CYS A 172 -9.57 3.92 28.97
CA CYS A 172 -10.94 4.38 28.73
C CYS A 172 -11.08 5.09 27.37
N ASP A 173 -10.16 6.00 27.06
CA ASP A 173 -10.14 6.73 25.79
C ASP A 173 -9.92 5.78 24.61
N LEU A 174 -9.03 4.80 24.76
CA LEU A 174 -8.81 3.74 23.77
C LEU A 174 -10.10 2.96 23.51
N TYR A 175 -10.78 2.51 24.58
CA TYR A 175 -12.06 1.80 24.47
C TYR A 175 -13.10 2.64 23.74
N GLN A 176 -13.31 3.89 24.17
CA GLN A 176 -14.30 4.77 23.55
C GLN A 176 -14.00 5.00 22.06
N ARG A 177 -12.73 5.25 21.69
CA ARG A 177 -12.33 5.49 20.29
C ARG A 177 -12.59 4.30 19.39
N VAL A 178 -12.29 3.09 19.86
CA VAL A 178 -12.53 1.86 19.08
C VAL A 178 -14.03 1.59 18.95
N ILE A 179 -14.78 1.71 20.05
CA ILE A 179 -16.20 1.36 20.07
C ILE A 179 -17.06 2.37 19.28
N GLU A 180 -16.85 3.67 19.50
CA GLU A 180 -17.59 4.74 18.80
C GLU A 180 -17.03 5.05 17.40
N GLY A 181 -15.81 4.62 17.11
CA GLY A 181 -15.17 4.75 15.79
C GLY A 181 -15.37 3.52 14.92
N ASP A 182 -14.60 2.47 15.18
CA ASP A 182 -14.50 1.30 14.30
C ASP A 182 -15.70 0.35 14.46
N ILE A 183 -16.10 0.00 15.69
CA ILE A 183 -17.23 -0.93 15.90
C ILE A 183 -18.54 -0.33 15.42
N ARG A 184 -18.83 0.94 15.76
CA ARG A 184 -20.03 1.64 15.28
C ARG A 184 -20.12 1.63 13.75
N ARG A 185 -19.01 1.91 13.06
CA ARG A 185 -18.95 1.91 11.60
C ARG A 185 -19.16 0.53 11.01
N ILE A 186 -18.49 -0.49 11.55
CA ILE A 186 -18.65 -1.87 11.08
C ILE A 186 -20.06 -2.40 11.35
N ALA A 187 -20.68 -2.05 12.49
CA ALA A 187 -22.07 -2.39 12.78
C ALA A 187 -23.04 -1.81 11.75
N ARG A 188 -22.88 -0.52 11.41
CA ARG A 188 -23.65 0.14 10.35
C ARG A 188 -23.50 -0.59 9.01
N ARG A 189 -22.28 -0.99 8.67
CA ARG A 189 -21.98 -1.74 7.43
C ARG A 189 -22.63 -3.12 7.42
N VAL A 190 -22.45 -3.91 8.48
CA VAL A 190 -23.03 -5.26 8.59
C VAL A 190 -24.55 -5.20 8.47
N LEU A 191 -25.20 -4.24 9.15
CA LEU A 191 -26.63 -4.02 9.01
C LEU A 191 -27.02 -3.60 7.58
N GLY A 192 -26.23 -2.72 6.93
CA GLY A 192 -26.44 -2.32 5.53
C GLY A 192 -26.36 -3.49 4.54
N LEU A 193 -25.38 -4.39 4.72
CA LEU A 193 -25.26 -5.63 3.94
C LEU A 193 -26.43 -6.60 4.20
N LEU A 194 -27.03 -6.54 5.39
CA LEU A 194 -28.26 -7.26 5.74
C LEU A 194 -29.55 -6.52 5.32
N GLY A 195 -29.43 -5.48 4.49
CA GLY A 195 -30.53 -4.71 3.91
C GLY A 195 -31.06 -3.56 4.77
N GLU A 196 -30.40 -3.23 5.88
CA GLU A 196 -30.83 -2.17 6.80
C GLU A 196 -29.83 -1.01 6.85
N ARG A 197 -30.11 0.04 6.06
CA ARG A 197 -29.26 1.23 6.02
C ARG A 197 -29.53 2.19 7.16
N HIS A 198 -28.45 2.79 7.65
CA HIS A 198 -28.49 3.84 8.66
C HIS A 198 -27.58 4.99 8.28
N ASP A 199 -28.00 6.20 8.67
CA ASP A 199 -27.20 7.41 8.52
C ASP A 199 -25.86 7.31 9.26
N ARG A 200 -24.86 8.02 8.75
CA ARG A 200 -23.51 8.09 9.34
C ARG A 200 -23.51 8.54 10.82
N ASN A 201 -24.46 9.40 11.21
CA ASN A 201 -24.55 9.96 12.55
C ASN A 201 -25.39 9.12 13.53
N VAL A 202 -25.81 7.92 13.11
CA VAL A 202 -26.57 7.00 13.98
C VAL A 202 -25.80 6.74 15.28
N MET A 203 -26.54 6.73 16.39
CA MET A 203 -25.99 6.44 17.70
C MET A 203 -25.67 4.94 17.82
N LEU A 204 -24.57 4.60 18.49
CA LEU A 204 -24.18 3.22 18.72
C LEU A 204 -25.30 2.41 19.41
N LYS A 205 -26.02 3.02 20.35
CA LYS A 205 -27.18 2.40 21.01
C LYS A 205 -28.22 1.90 20.01
N THR A 206 -28.54 2.70 19.00
CA THR A 206 -29.51 2.29 17.96
C THR A 206 -29.00 1.09 17.19
N LEU A 207 -27.70 1.08 16.85
CA LEU A 207 -27.09 -0.07 16.18
C LEU A 207 -27.06 -1.31 17.09
N GLU A 208 -26.73 -1.17 18.38
CA GLU A 208 -26.77 -2.24 19.38
C GLU A 208 -28.16 -2.90 19.45
N ASP A 209 -29.22 -2.08 19.52
CA ASP A 209 -30.61 -2.58 19.53
C ASP A 209 -30.93 -3.38 18.25
N ARG A 210 -30.45 -2.91 17.09
CA ARG A 210 -30.64 -3.61 15.79
C ARG A 210 -29.83 -4.90 15.68
N LEU A 211 -28.58 -4.89 16.12
CA LEU A 211 -27.75 -6.09 16.17
C LEU A 211 -28.38 -7.14 17.10
N THR A 212 -28.93 -6.71 18.24
CA THR A 212 -29.59 -7.59 19.22
C THR A 212 -30.81 -8.30 18.62
N ALA A 213 -31.55 -7.62 17.74
CA ALA A 213 -32.67 -8.22 17.01
C ALA A 213 -32.24 -9.29 16.00
N ARG A 214 -30.94 -9.40 15.68
CA ARG A 214 -30.37 -10.32 14.68
C ARG A 214 -29.24 -11.17 15.25
N THR A 215 -29.31 -11.56 16.52
CA THR A 215 -28.26 -12.37 17.19
C THR A 215 -28.01 -13.73 16.56
N THR A 216 -28.94 -14.25 15.75
CA THR A 216 -28.74 -15.47 14.95
C THR A 216 -27.71 -15.28 13.84
N GLU A 217 -27.45 -14.05 13.40
CA GLU A 217 -26.38 -13.73 12.46
C GLU A 217 -25.04 -13.66 13.20
N PRO A 218 -24.06 -14.53 12.89
CA PRO A 218 -22.80 -14.59 13.63
C PRO A 218 -22.03 -13.26 13.66
N GLY A 219 -22.10 -12.48 12.57
CA GLY A 219 -21.50 -11.16 12.50
C GLY A 219 -22.12 -10.17 13.51
N CYS A 220 -23.43 -10.22 13.71
CA CYS A 220 -24.11 -9.37 14.68
C CYS A 220 -23.74 -9.78 16.13
N ALA A 221 -23.71 -11.08 16.42
CA ALA A 221 -23.31 -11.58 17.74
C ALA A 221 -21.86 -11.20 18.09
N LEU A 222 -20.93 -11.31 17.13
CA LEU A 222 -19.53 -10.90 17.33
C LEU A 222 -19.40 -9.40 17.64
N LEU A 223 -20.11 -8.54 16.91
CA LEU A 223 -20.10 -7.10 17.16
C LEU A 223 -20.69 -6.74 18.52
N LEU A 224 -21.79 -7.38 18.92
CA LEU A 224 -22.35 -7.21 20.26
C LEU A 224 -21.35 -7.61 21.36
N SER A 225 -20.55 -8.67 21.13
CA SER A 225 -19.52 -9.09 22.09
C SER A 225 -18.41 -8.06 22.34
N CYS A 226 -18.32 -7.01 21.52
CA CYS A 226 -17.38 -5.90 21.71
C CYS A 226 -17.95 -4.79 22.62
N ILE A 227 -19.27 -4.71 22.77
CA ILE A 227 -19.96 -3.59 23.39
C ILE A 227 -20.29 -3.94 24.85
N ASN A 228 -19.46 -3.47 25.78
CA ASN A 228 -19.81 -3.41 27.19
C ASN A 228 -20.56 -2.10 27.44
N ARG A 229 -21.89 -2.20 27.50
CA ARG A 229 -22.79 -1.06 27.64
C ARG A 229 -22.53 -0.23 28.90
N ARG A 230 -22.15 -0.85 30.02
CA ARG A 230 -21.86 -0.14 31.27
C ARG A 230 -20.61 0.71 31.12
N TRP A 231 -19.51 0.08 30.69
CA TRP A 231 -18.25 0.79 30.45
C TRP A 231 -18.44 1.94 29.46
N ARG A 232 -19.10 1.66 28.33
CA ARG A 232 -19.36 2.65 27.28
C ARG A 232 -20.13 3.86 27.82
N ASN A 233 -21.19 3.64 28.60
CA ASN A 233 -21.99 4.74 29.14
C ASN A 233 -21.23 5.52 30.22
N ALA A 234 -20.52 4.83 31.12
CA ALA A 234 -19.67 5.45 32.12
C ALA A 234 -18.61 6.37 31.47
N ILE A 235 -17.89 5.86 30.48
CA ILE A 235 -16.83 6.61 29.78
C ILE A 235 -17.43 7.77 28.99
N ALA A 236 -18.52 7.55 28.23
CA ALA A 236 -19.15 8.60 27.43
C ALA A 236 -19.69 9.79 28.26
N HIS A 237 -19.99 9.56 29.54
CA HIS A 237 -20.42 10.60 30.48
C HIS A 237 -19.33 11.04 31.46
N SER A 238 -18.08 10.59 31.25
CA SER A 238 -16.94 10.83 32.15
C SER A 238 -17.24 10.44 33.61
N GLN A 239 -18.05 9.40 33.80
CA GLN A 239 -18.44 8.81 35.07
C GLN A 239 -17.51 7.64 35.43
N PHE A 240 -16.22 7.90 35.45
CA PHE A 240 -15.22 6.94 35.88
C PHE A 240 -14.18 7.61 36.77
N HIS A 241 -13.66 6.85 37.73
CA HIS A 241 -12.61 7.32 38.64
C HIS A 241 -11.74 6.16 39.08
N TRP A 242 -10.56 6.49 39.58
CA TRP A 242 -9.67 5.51 40.19
C TRP A 242 -10.23 5.10 41.55
N ASP A 243 -10.32 3.80 41.79
CA ASP A 243 -10.59 3.22 43.09
C ASP A 243 -9.25 2.86 43.73
N THR A 244 -8.83 3.67 44.70
CA THR A 244 -7.56 3.50 45.40
C THR A 244 -7.51 2.27 46.31
N VAL A 245 -8.65 1.71 46.70
CA VAL A 245 -8.72 0.50 47.54
C VAL A 245 -8.51 -0.73 46.69
N ASN A 246 -9.25 -0.82 45.58
CA ASN A 246 -9.20 -1.98 44.69
C ASN A 246 -8.12 -1.87 43.61
N GLN A 247 -7.44 -0.72 43.50
CA GLN A 247 -6.44 -0.43 42.47
C GLN A 247 -7.00 -0.70 41.06
N ALA A 248 -8.22 -0.21 40.81
CA ALA A 248 -9.00 -0.47 39.61
C ALA A 248 -9.78 0.78 39.17
N VAL A 249 -10.30 0.74 37.95
CA VAL A 249 -11.19 1.78 37.42
C VAL A 249 -12.63 1.45 37.83
N SER A 250 -13.29 2.38 38.50
CA SER A 250 -14.72 2.30 38.79
C SER A 250 -15.51 2.91 37.62
N LEU A 251 -16.35 2.11 36.97
CA LEU A 251 -17.16 2.42 35.80
C LEU A 251 -18.63 2.15 36.13
N ASP A 252 -19.37 3.19 36.56
CA ASP A 252 -20.78 3.05 36.96
C ASP A 252 -21.02 1.94 38.01
N GLY A 253 -20.12 1.84 38.99
CA GLY A 253 -20.17 0.86 40.07
C GLY A 253 -19.59 -0.52 39.74
N GLU A 254 -19.11 -0.72 38.51
CA GLU A 254 -18.33 -1.90 38.12
C GLU A 254 -16.84 -1.61 38.22
N LEU A 255 -16.05 -2.54 38.76
CA LEU A 255 -14.59 -2.41 38.82
C LEU A 255 -13.96 -3.16 37.66
N ALA A 256 -13.05 -2.51 36.95
CA ALA A 256 -12.27 -3.11 35.88
C ALA A 256 -10.81 -2.63 35.94
N LEU A 257 -9.87 -3.52 35.65
CA LEU A 257 -8.46 -3.13 35.55
C LEU A 257 -8.23 -2.36 34.24
N PRO A 258 -7.33 -1.35 34.22
CA PRO A 258 -6.99 -0.65 32.98
C PRO A 258 -6.54 -1.59 31.84
N ALA A 259 -5.86 -2.69 32.18
CA ALA A 259 -5.43 -3.71 31.23
C ALA A 259 -6.61 -4.48 30.61
N GLU A 260 -7.68 -4.74 31.35
CA GLU A 260 -8.89 -5.43 30.86
C GLU A 260 -9.64 -4.54 29.86
N ILE A 261 -9.77 -3.26 30.18
CA ILE A 261 -10.39 -2.26 29.30
C ILE A 261 -9.58 -2.13 28.00
N ALA A 262 -8.26 -2.01 28.09
CA ALA A 262 -7.37 -1.94 26.94
C ALA A 262 -7.42 -3.23 26.10
N TYR A 263 -7.43 -4.41 26.75
CA TYR A 263 -7.57 -5.70 26.09
C TYR A 263 -8.89 -5.79 25.29
N ALA A 264 -10.01 -5.42 25.91
CA ALA A 264 -11.31 -5.42 25.25
C ALA A 264 -11.33 -4.49 24.02
N ALA A 265 -10.71 -3.31 24.14
CA ALA A 265 -10.57 -2.36 23.04
C ALA A 265 -9.71 -2.91 21.89
N LEU A 266 -8.56 -3.51 22.19
CA LEU A 266 -7.68 -4.12 21.18
C LEU A 266 -8.35 -5.30 20.48
N ARG A 267 -9.04 -6.16 21.23
CA ARG A 267 -9.85 -7.24 20.67
C ARG A 267 -10.92 -6.71 19.71
N ALA A 268 -11.66 -5.68 20.11
CA ALA A 268 -12.68 -5.05 19.28
C ALA A 268 -12.09 -4.44 18.00
N PHE A 269 -10.93 -3.80 18.11
CA PHE A 269 -10.21 -3.23 16.97
C PHE A 269 -9.78 -4.30 15.95
N GLU A 270 -9.28 -5.44 16.42
CA GLU A 270 -8.89 -6.56 15.55
C GLU A 270 -10.10 -7.31 14.95
N ILE A 271 -11.22 -7.39 15.68
CA ILE A 271 -12.51 -7.87 15.13
C ILE A 271 -12.95 -6.96 13.97
N ALA A 272 -12.90 -5.64 14.13
CA ALA A 272 -13.23 -4.69 13.07
C ALA A 272 -12.31 -4.85 11.84
N ALA A 273 -11.01 -5.07 12.06
CA ALA A 273 -10.06 -5.38 10.98
C ALA A 273 -10.41 -6.70 10.27
N GLY A 274 -10.83 -7.73 11.03
CA GLY A 274 -11.35 -8.99 10.51
C GLY A 274 -12.58 -8.80 9.62
N PHE A 275 -13.56 -7.99 10.05
CA PHE A 275 -14.72 -7.67 9.21
C PHE A 275 -14.31 -7.03 7.87
N ASN A 276 -13.36 -6.10 7.87
CA ASN A 276 -12.85 -5.51 6.64
C ASN A 276 -12.17 -6.54 5.74
N ALA A 277 -11.35 -7.43 6.31
CA ALA A 277 -10.70 -8.51 5.56
C ALA A 277 -11.72 -9.44 4.89
N GLY A 278 -12.82 -9.77 5.57
CA GLY A 278 -13.87 -10.61 5.01
C GLY A 278 -14.58 -9.97 3.82
N VAL A 279 -14.77 -8.64 3.82
CA VAL A 279 -15.35 -7.97 2.65
C VAL A 279 -14.40 -7.98 1.47
N GLU A 280 -13.12 -7.63 1.67
CA GLU A 280 -12.15 -7.67 0.57
C GLU A 280 -12.00 -9.08 -0.02
N LEU A 281 -12.08 -10.12 0.81
CA LEU A 281 -12.11 -11.50 0.35
C LEU A 281 -13.33 -11.82 -0.53
N ALA A 282 -14.52 -11.39 -0.10
CA ALA A 282 -15.74 -11.60 -0.86
C ALA A 282 -15.73 -10.85 -2.21
N LEU A 283 -15.23 -9.61 -2.23
CA LEU A 283 -15.10 -8.83 -3.45
C LEU A 283 -14.07 -9.44 -4.41
N ASN A 284 -12.97 -9.97 -3.89
CA ASN A 284 -11.97 -10.68 -4.70
C ASN A 284 -12.48 -12.00 -5.29
N GLU A 285 -13.48 -12.62 -4.65
CA GLU A 285 -14.13 -13.85 -5.13
C GLU A 285 -15.21 -13.57 -6.17
N ALA A 286 -15.97 -12.48 -6.05
CA ALA A 286 -17.10 -12.14 -6.91
C ALA A 286 -16.72 -11.61 -8.32
N ASP A 287 -15.46 -11.80 -8.74
CA ASP A 287 -14.82 -11.35 -9.98
C ASP A 287 -14.56 -9.83 -10.09
N LYS A 288 -13.30 -9.49 -10.39
CA LYS A 288 -12.72 -8.13 -10.36
C LYS A 288 -13.31 -7.18 -11.42
N GLN A 289 -13.95 -7.70 -12.47
CA GLN A 289 -14.38 -6.89 -13.62
C GLN A 289 -15.60 -6.00 -13.35
N ASN A 290 -16.42 -6.32 -12.34
CA ASN A 290 -17.66 -5.59 -12.06
C ASN A 290 -17.54 -4.58 -10.92
N TYR A 291 -16.48 -4.63 -10.11
CA TYR A 291 -16.32 -3.77 -8.95
C TYR A 291 -15.08 -2.87 -9.06
N SER A 292 -15.28 -1.65 -9.58
CA SER A 292 -14.29 -0.58 -9.43
C SER A 292 -14.60 0.16 -8.13
N GLN A 293 -13.64 0.20 -7.20
CA GLN A 293 -13.74 1.14 -6.09
C GLN A 293 -13.89 2.56 -6.65
N PRO A 294 -14.77 3.40 -6.06
CA PRO A 294 -14.91 4.79 -6.48
C PRO A 294 -13.61 5.56 -6.25
N GLU A 295 -13.37 6.62 -7.03
CA GLU A 295 -12.23 7.51 -6.79
C GLU A 295 -12.36 8.17 -5.40
N PRO A 296 -11.24 8.32 -4.65
CA PRO A 296 -11.27 8.98 -3.35
C PRO A 296 -11.84 10.40 -3.44
N ASN A 297 -12.72 10.75 -2.50
CA ASN A 297 -13.39 12.05 -2.47
C ASN A 297 -12.70 13.09 -1.56
N ASP A 298 -11.64 12.71 -0.83
CA ASP A 298 -10.92 13.60 0.07
C ASP A 298 -9.38 13.40 0.03
N ILE A 299 -8.65 14.40 0.53
CA ILE A 299 -7.19 14.47 0.43
C ILE A 299 -6.48 13.35 1.18
N LEU A 300 -6.97 12.93 2.36
CA LEU A 300 -6.33 11.88 3.15
C LEU A 300 -6.50 10.51 2.48
N ALA A 301 -7.69 10.24 1.92
CA ALA A 301 -7.92 9.03 1.14
C ALA A 301 -7.03 9.01 -0.13
N TRP A 302 -6.82 10.17 -0.78
CA TRP A 302 -5.82 10.30 -1.85
C TRP A 302 -4.39 10.01 -1.39
N ASP A 303 -3.99 10.47 -0.19
CA ASP A 303 -2.65 10.17 0.35
C ASP A 303 -2.46 8.68 0.65
N MET A 304 -3.51 7.97 1.05
CA MET A 304 -3.48 6.52 1.21
C MET A 304 -3.34 5.82 -0.13
N GLU A 305 -4.10 6.26 -1.14
CA GLU A 305 -4.01 5.76 -2.51
C GLU A 305 -2.63 5.98 -3.13
N ILE A 306 -1.99 7.13 -2.88
CA ILE A 306 -0.60 7.38 -3.27
C ILE A 306 0.32 6.31 -2.69
N ASN A 307 0.22 6.02 -1.39
CA ASN A 307 1.06 5.01 -0.75
C ASN A 307 0.86 3.63 -1.38
N ARG A 308 -0.39 3.22 -1.66
CA ARG A 308 -0.66 1.93 -2.32
C ARG A 308 0.03 1.85 -3.67
N ARG A 309 -0.11 2.90 -4.48
CA ARG A 309 0.51 2.98 -5.81
C ARG A 309 2.03 3.01 -5.76
N LEU A 310 2.63 3.71 -4.79
CA LEU A 310 4.08 3.67 -4.59
C LEU A 310 4.56 2.22 -4.40
N GLY A 311 3.89 1.47 -3.52
CA GLY A 311 4.22 0.06 -3.29
C GLY A 311 4.00 -0.83 -4.52
N ALA A 312 2.89 -0.63 -5.24
CA ALA A 312 2.62 -1.35 -6.49
C ALA A 312 3.69 -1.10 -7.56
N ASN A 313 4.32 0.08 -7.54
CA ASN A 313 5.41 0.46 -8.42
C ASN A 313 6.81 0.18 -7.83
N GLY A 314 6.92 -0.67 -6.80
CA GLY A 314 8.22 -1.10 -6.27
C GLY A 314 8.92 -0.10 -5.34
N ILE A 315 8.25 1.00 -4.96
CA ILE A 315 8.82 2.01 -4.06
C ILE A 315 8.49 1.64 -2.63
N GLU A 316 9.53 1.58 -1.77
CA GLU A 316 9.42 1.30 -0.34
C GLU A 316 9.56 2.58 0.49
N PRO A 317 8.47 3.34 0.72
CA PRO A 317 8.54 4.56 1.50
C PRO A 317 8.79 4.28 2.99
N ILE A 318 9.81 4.92 3.55
CA ILE A 318 10.03 5.02 5.00
C ILE A 318 8.96 5.95 5.59
N SER A 319 8.74 7.10 4.95
CA SER A 319 7.66 8.03 5.28
C SER A 319 7.19 8.78 4.05
N MET A 320 5.92 9.20 4.05
CA MET A 320 5.35 10.08 3.05
C MET A 320 4.69 11.27 3.75
N ARG A 321 4.92 12.48 3.22
CA ARG A 321 4.29 13.71 3.71
C ARG A 321 3.80 14.55 2.56
N ARG A 322 2.55 15.00 2.63
CA ARG A 322 2.04 16.06 1.78
C ARG A 322 2.29 17.42 2.44
N PHE A 323 2.83 18.36 1.67
CA PHE A 323 2.91 19.77 2.04
C PHE A 323 2.37 20.61 0.89
N GLN A 324 1.16 21.14 1.04
CA GLN A 324 0.44 21.82 -0.04
C GLN A 324 0.37 20.94 -1.31
N ARG A 325 0.96 21.39 -2.42
CA ARG A 325 1.00 20.70 -3.72
C ARG A 325 2.28 19.89 -3.93
N THR A 326 3.00 19.59 -2.84
CA THR A 326 4.23 18.80 -2.84
C THR A 326 4.06 17.50 -2.07
N ILE A 327 4.45 16.38 -2.67
CA ILE A 327 4.57 15.08 -1.99
C ILE A 327 6.05 14.80 -1.75
N ARG A 328 6.42 14.60 -0.48
CA ARG A 328 7.76 14.21 -0.06
C ARG A 328 7.77 12.77 0.41
N ILE A 329 8.63 11.97 -0.19
CA ILE A 329 8.77 10.53 0.06
C ILE A 329 10.19 10.26 0.53
N SER A 330 10.34 9.80 1.77
CA SER A 330 11.63 9.36 2.29
C SER A 330 11.85 7.89 1.96
N VAL A 331 12.98 7.55 1.38
CA VAL A 331 13.35 6.17 0.99
C VAL A 331 14.75 5.82 1.50
N LYS A 332 15.09 4.52 1.47
CA LYS A 332 16.48 4.06 1.67
C LYS A 332 17.37 4.60 0.54
N PRO A 333 18.70 4.75 0.78
CA PRO A 333 19.61 5.20 -0.27
C PRO A 333 19.49 4.35 -1.53
N LEU A 334 19.31 5.02 -2.67
CA LEU A 334 19.11 4.40 -3.98
C LEU A 334 20.45 3.89 -4.55
N SER A 335 20.38 2.89 -5.41
CA SER A 335 21.49 2.43 -6.24
C SER A 335 21.18 2.68 -7.71
N ILE A 336 22.15 2.45 -8.59
CA ILE A 336 21.91 2.53 -10.03
C ILE A 336 20.82 1.55 -10.48
N ASP A 337 20.71 0.40 -9.81
CA ASP A 337 19.76 -0.67 -10.14
C ASP A 337 18.31 -0.28 -9.88
N ASN A 338 18.05 0.55 -8.87
CA ASN A 338 16.68 0.89 -8.45
C ASN A 338 16.28 2.35 -8.74
N LEU A 339 17.23 3.21 -9.14
CA LEU A 339 16.95 4.63 -9.40
C LEU A 339 15.89 4.80 -10.49
N ARG A 340 16.02 4.06 -11.59
CA ARG A 340 15.07 4.11 -12.71
C ARG A 340 13.66 3.76 -12.24
N ASP A 341 13.53 2.67 -11.50
CA ASP A 341 12.23 2.19 -11.02
C ASP A 341 11.58 3.21 -10.08
N HIS A 342 12.35 3.92 -9.27
CA HIS A 342 11.83 5.01 -8.45
C HIS A 342 11.36 6.19 -9.29
N LEU A 343 12.12 6.62 -10.30
CA LEU A 343 11.71 7.72 -11.18
C LEU A 343 10.43 7.37 -11.95
N ILE A 344 10.39 6.19 -12.57
CA ILE A 344 9.24 5.71 -13.33
C ILE A 344 8.04 5.43 -12.42
N GLY A 345 8.28 4.89 -11.22
CA GLY A 345 7.24 4.62 -10.24
C GLY A 345 6.53 5.89 -9.77
N ILE A 346 7.24 7.02 -9.62
CA ILE A 346 6.61 8.32 -9.37
C ILE A 346 5.72 8.77 -10.54
N LEU A 347 6.21 8.62 -11.77
CA LEU A 347 5.43 8.95 -12.97
C LEU A 347 4.14 8.12 -13.05
N GLN A 348 4.22 6.83 -12.76
CA GLN A 348 3.06 5.92 -12.74
C GLN A 348 2.12 6.21 -11.57
N THR A 349 2.67 6.52 -10.40
CA THR A 349 1.89 6.81 -9.20
C THR A 349 1.06 8.07 -9.39
N ARG A 350 1.65 9.12 -9.98
CA ARG A 350 1.03 10.44 -10.25
C ARG A 350 -0.31 10.36 -10.99
N TYR A 351 -0.49 9.37 -11.86
CA TYR A 351 -1.62 9.31 -12.79
C TYR A 351 -2.97 9.56 -12.09
N ARG A 352 -3.74 10.54 -12.57
CA ARG A 352 -5.06 10.95 -12.00
C ARG A 352 -5.07 11.43 -10.55
N ILE A 353 -3.93 11.67 -9.91
CA ILE A 353 -3.91 12.31 -8.59
C ILE A 353 -4.12 13.82 -8.77
N PRO A 354 -5.16 14.41 -8.16
CA PRO A 354 -5.38 15.85 -8.25
C PRO A 354 -4.36 16.64 -7.44
N GLU A 355 -4.05 17.85 -7.92
CA GLU A 355 -3.42 18.93 -7.14
C GLU A 355 -1.98 18.71 -6.63
N ILE A 356 -1.19 17.83 -7.25
CA ILE A 356 0.25 17.68 -6.96
C ILE A 356 1.11 18.24 -8.09
N ASP A 357 1.95 19.23 -7.78
CA ASP A 357 2.87 19.85 -8.72
C ASP A 357 4.31 19.35 -8.58
N THR A 358 4.69 18.88 -7.40
CA THR A 358 6.08 18.51 -7.09
C THR A 358 6.14 17.20 -6.32
N TRP A 359 7.04 16.32 -6.75
CA TRP A 359 7.37 15.07 -6.09
C TRP A 359 8.84 15.10 -5.67
N GLU A 360 9.11 14.84 -4.39
CA GLU A 360 10.45 14.84 -3.81
C GLU A 360 10.77 13.46 -3.25
N ILE A 361 11.84 12.84 -3.75
CA ILE A 361 12.42 11.63 -3.13
C ILE A 361 13.61 12.06 -2.29
N VAL A 362 13.49 11.82 -0.98
CA VAL A 362 14.46 12.22 0.04
C VAL A 362 15.23 11.01 0.52
N GLN A 363 16.55 11.13 0.57
CA GLN A 363 17.47 10.08 0.98
C GLN A 363 18.37 10.61 2.10
N SER A 364 18.71 9.76 3.08
CA SER A 364 19.64 10.15 4.14
C SER A 364 21.02 10.47 3.55
N ASN A 365 21.57 11.63 3.91
CA ASN A 365 22.92 12.08 3.54
C ASN A 365 23.17 12.23 2.02
N ARG A 366 22.12 12.36 1.20
CA ARG A 366 22.23 12.58 -0.24
C ARG A 366 21.30 13.70 -0.71
N PRO A 367 21.56 14.33 -1.87
CA PRO A 367 20.67 15.35 -2.40
C PRO A 367 19.28 14.77 -2.73
N ASP A 368 18.25 15.61 -2.60
CA ASP A 368 16.88 15.23 -2.95
C ASP A 368 16.71 15.12 -4.47
N ILE A 369 15.89 14.17 -4.90
CA ILE A 369 15.43 14.04 -6.29
C ILE A 369 14.10 14.77 -6.40
N VAL A 370 14.06 15.87 -7.16
CA VAL A 370 12.87 16.71 -7.29
C VAL A 370 12.33 16.63 -8.72
N LEU A 371 11.08 16.19 -8.85
CA LEU A 371 10.35 16.05 -10.12
C LEU A 371 9.14 16.99 -10.12
N LYS A 372 9.12 17.95 -11.06
CA LYS A 372 8.03 18.93 -11.19
C LYS A 372 7.05 18.55 -12.29
N ASN A 373 5.84 19.08 -12.19
CA ASN A 373 4.71 18.79 -13.07
C ASN A 373 5.06 18.88 -14.55
N LYS A 374 5.78 19.95 -14.96
CA LYS A 374 6.20 20.17 -16.34
C LYS A 374 6.99 18.98 -16.93
N ALA A 375 7.88 18.38 -16.16
CA ALA A 375 8.67 17.24 -16.62
C ALA A 375 7.87 15.95 -16.60
N LEU A 376 7.00 15.77 -15.60
CA LEU A 376 6.09 14.64 -15.50
C LEU A 376 5.09 14.63 -16.68
N ASP A 377 4.51 15.79 -17.02
CA ASP A 377 3.66 15.99 -18.22
C ASP A 377 4.42 15.70 -19.52
N ALA A 378 5.69 16.13 -19.59
CA ALA A 378 6.52 15.87 -20.75
C ALA A 378 6.83 14.37 -20.92
N ALA A 379 7.01 13.64 -19.81
CA ALA A 379 7.21 12.20 -19.78
C ALA A 379 5.92 11.42 -20.08
N GLU A 380 4.77 11.85 -19.55
CA GLU A 380 3.45 11.29 -19.92
C GLU A 380 3.14 11.48 -21.41
N GLY A 381 3.59 12.58 -22.01
CA GLY A 381 3.52 12.79 -23.45
C GLY A 381 4.34 11.82 -24.31
N LEU A 382 4.98 10.80 -23.72
CA LEU A 382 5.67 9.68 -24.39
C LEU A 382 4.85 8.39 -24.42
N VAL A 383 3.59 8.39 -23.97
CA VAL A 383 2.68 7.24 -24.07
C VAL A 383 2.67 6.66 -25.49
N GLU A 384 2.76 5.34 -25.56
CA GLU A 384 2.63 4.51 -26.75
C GLU A 384 1.38 3.64 -26.61
N THR A 385 0.72 3.33 -27.74
CA THR A 385 -0.33 2.32 -27.79
C THR A 385 0.30 0.98 -28.12
N GLY A 386 0.12 0.00 -27.25
CA GLY A 386 0.53 -1.38 -27.45
C GLY A 386 -0.27 -2.08 -28.55
N VAL A 387 0.18 -3.28 -28.93
CA VAL A 387 -0.47 -4.11 -29.97
C VAL A 387 -1.87 -4.56 -29.53
N ASP A 388 -2.04 -4.67 -28.22
CA ASP A 388 -3.26 -4.94 -27.46
C ASP A 388 -4.17 -3.71 -27.28
N GLY A 389 -3.78 -2.54 -27.81
CA GLY A 389 -4.55 -1.30 -27.69
C GLY A 389 -4.38 -0.58 -26.35
N HIS A 390 -3.63 -1.16 -25.41
CA HIS A 390 -3.38 -0.54 -24.10
C HIS A 390 -2.31 0.55 -24.18
N SER A 391 -2.53 1.65 -23.49
CA SER A 391 -1.56 2.75 -23.41
C SER A 391 -0.47 2.41 -22.38
N TYR A 392 0.80 2.49 -22.77
CA TYR A 392 1.94 2.27 -21.87
C TYR A 392 3.05 3.30 -22.12
N ILE A 393 3.89 3.56 -21.11
CA ILE A 393 5.06 4.43 -21.24
C ILE A 393 6.31 3.56 -21.16
N HIS A 394 7.17 3.61 -22.18
CA HIS A 394 8.40 2.83 -22.17
C HIS A 394 9.43 3.44 -21.19
N PRO A 395 9.92 2.69 -20.18
CA PRO A 395 10.80 3.22 -19.13
C PRO A 395 12.02 3.97 -19.66
N HIS A 396 12.75 3.37 -20.61
CA HIS A 396 13.97 3.97 -21.20
C HIS A 396 13.77 5.32 -21.91
N SER A 397 12.55 5.69 -22.26
CA SER A 397 12.28 6.98 -22.92
C SER A 397 11.89 8.06 -21.92
N ALA A 398 11.06 7.71 -20.94
CA ALA A 398 10.65 8.60 -19.86
C ALA A 398 11.80 8.90 -18.89
N GLU A 399 12.65 7.91 -18.63
CA GLU A 399 13.85 8.05 -17.79
C GLU A 399 14.72 9.25 -18.21
N LEU A 400 14.89 9.50 -19.51
CA LEU A 400 15.68 10.64 -20.00
C LEU A 400 15.11 12.00 -19.58
N VAL A 401 13.79 12.11 -19.51
CA VAL A 401 13.08 13.34 -19.11
C VAL A 401 13.20 13.53 -17.60
N LEU A 402 12.94 12.47 -16.85
CA LEU A 402 12.95 12.47 -15.39
C LEU A 402 14.36 12.67 -14.81
N TYR A 403 15.37 12.00 -15.39
CA TYR A 403 16.78 12.21 -15.05
C TYR A 403 17.18 13.67 -15.25
N ALA A 404 16.82 14.26 -16.40
CA ALA A 404 17.22 15.63 -16.71
C ALA A 404 16.58 16.65 -15.76
N GLU A 405 15.29 16.49 -15.46
CA GLU A 405 14.60 17.34 -14.49
C GLU A 405 15.23 17.25 -13.10
N ALA A 406 15.41 16.02 -12.60
CA ALA A 406 16.03 15.81 -11.30
C ALA A 406 17.43 16.43 -11.26
N ALA A 407 18.25 16.21 -12.29
CA ALA A 407 19.62 16.71 -12.34
C ALA A 407 19.68 18.24 -12.36
N LEU A 408 18.79 18.89 -13.10
CA LEU A 408 18.64 20.34 -13.11
C LEU A 408 18.22 20.87 -11.73
N ASN A 409 17.24 20.24 -11.09
CA ASN A 409 16.78 20.65 -9.76
C ASN A 409 17.81 20.39 -8.66
N CYS A 410 18.72 19.43 -8.86
CA CYS A 410 19.89 19.20 -8.02
C CYS A 410 21.02 20.23 -8.26
N GLY A 411 20.82 21.20 -9.16
CA GLY A 411 21.79 22.27 -9.45
C GLY A 411 22.85 21.92 -10.49
N GLN A 412 22.72 20.80 -11.22
CA GLN A 412 23.68 20.51 -12.29
C GLN A 412 23.55 21.50 -13.47
N PRO A 413 24.66 21.96 -14.05
CA PRO A 413 24.65 22.79 -15.25
C PRO A 413 23.93 22.11 -16.43
N ALA A 414 23.09 22.85 -17.14
CA ALA A 414 22.29 22.33 -18.26
C ALA A 414 23.12 21.59 -19.33
N GLN A 415 24.36 22.03 -19.58
CA GLN A 415 25.27 21.41 -20.55
C GLN A 415 25.77 20.04 -20.07
N GLN A 416 25.95 19.87 -18.76
CA GLN A 416 26.32 18.61 -18.13
C GLN A 416 25.13 17.66 -18.11
N VAL A 417 23.94 18.14 -17.77
CA VAL A 417 22.69 17.37 -17.87
C VAL A 417 22.48 16.87 -19.30
N ALA A 418 22.64 17.75 -20.30
CA ALA A 418 22.55 17.33 -21.69
C ALA A 418 23.57 16.24 -22.03
N LYS A 419 24.82 16.34 -21.55
CA LYS A 419 25.82 15.27 -21.74
C LYS A 419 25.36 13.95 -21.10
N GLY A 420 24.83 14.00 -19.88
CA GLY A 420 24.30 12.82 -19.18
C GLY A 420 23.15 12.15 -19.93
N VAL A 421 22.20 12.94 -20.45
CA VAL A 421 21.09 12.44 -21.28
C VAL A 421 21.60 11.74 -22.54
N LEU A 422 22.62 12.28 -23.21
CA LEU A 422 23.23 11.63 -24.39
C LEU A 422 23.88 10.29 -24.03
N SER A 423 24.61 10.26 -22.92
CA SER A 423 25.26 9.04 -22.42
C SER A 423 24.22 8.00 -22.03
N LEU A 424 23.20 8.37 -21.27
CA LEU A 424 22.12 7.47 -20.84
C LEU A 424 21.32 6.91 -22.03
N SER A 425 21.01 7.76 -23.02
CA SER A 425 20.35 7.31 -24.24
C SER A 425 21.20 6.31 -25.03
N SER A 426 22.51 6.55 -25.11
CA SER A 426 23.45 5.64 -25.79
C SER A 426 23.63 4.33 -25.02
N ALA A 427 23.66 4.37 -23.69
CA ALA A 427 23.68 3.19 -22.84
C ALA A 427 22.42 2.33 -23.03
N ASN A 428 21.24 2.97 -23.05
CA ASN A 428 19.97 2.27 -23.31
C ASN A 428 19.94 1.60 -24.70
N ILE A 429 20.49 2.24 -25.73
CA ILE A 429 20.62 1.62 -27.07
C ILE A 429 21.53 0.38 -27.03
N LEU A 430 22.67 0.46 -26.35
CA LEU A 430 23.60 -0.67 -26.26
C LEU A 430 23.06 -1.81 -25.41
N GLY A 431 22.47 -1.52 -24.26
CA GLY A 431 21.88 -2.54 -23.40
C GLY A 431 20.77 -3.33 -24.10
N GLU A 432 19.89 -2.65 -24.83
CA GLU A 432 18.85 -3.32 -25.65
C GLU A 432 19.47 -4.17 -26.75
N TYR A 433 20.50 -3.67 -27.43
CA TYR A 433 21.21 -4.43 -28.45
C TYR A 433 21.84 -5.72 -27.87
N GLU A 434 22.52 -5.63 -26.73
CA GLU A 434 23.10 -6.78 -26.04
C GLU A 434 22.04 -7.80 -25.63
N ILE A 435 20.89 -7.34 -25.11
CA ILE A 435 19.74 -8.19 -24.79
C ILE A 435 19.22 -8.91 -26.04
N PHE A 436 19.05 -8.20 -27.16
CA PHE A 436 18.58 -8.82 -28.41
C PHE A 436 19.59 -9.82 -28.98
N GLN A 437 20.90 -9.56 -28.85
CA GLN A 437 21.93 -10.50 -29.26
C GLN A 437 21.96 -11.77 -28.41
N GLY A 438 21.71 -11.64 -27.10
CA GLY A 438 21.74 -12.76 -26.16
C GLY A 438 20.52 -13.68 -26.21
N ARG A 439 19.42 -13.27 -26.85
CA ARG A 439 18.18 -14.07 -26.94
C ARG A 439 18.21 -15.00 -28.15
N SER A 440 18.27 -16.30 -27.90
CA SER A 440 18.31 -17.37 -28.92
C SER A 440 17.09 -17.39 -29.87
N SER A 441 15.98 -16.74 -29.50
CA SER A 441 14.74 -16.67 -30.26
C SER A 441 14.64 -15.46 -31.22
N PHE A 442 15.59 -14.53 -31.17
CA PHE A 442 15.64 -13.42 -32.12
C PHE A 442 16.49 -13.83 -33.33
N ASP A 443 15.84 -14.08 -34.47
CA ASP A 443 16.55 -14.23 -35.73
C ASP A 443 17.32 -12.94 -36.07
N ARG A 444 18.45 -13.08 -36.78
CA ARG A 444 19.27 -11.92 -37.21
C ARG A 444 18.50 -10.86 -38.03
N VAL A 445 17.32 -11.22 -38.54
CA VAL A 445 16.40 -10.36 -39.29
C VAL A 445 15.53 -9.48 -38.38
N SER A 446 15.19 -9.92 -37.16
CA SER A 446 14.31 -9.17 -36.24
C SER A 446 15.05 -8.18 -35.33
N ILE A 447 16.37 -8.34 -35.15
CA ILE A 447 17.19 -7.40 -34.35
C ILE A 447 17.19 -5.97 -34.94
N PRO A 448 17.39 -5.76 -36.26
CA PRO A 448 17.32 -4.43 -36.85
C PRO A 448 15.98 -3.73 -36.62
N GLU A 449 14.86 -4.43 -36.75
CA GLU A 449 13.52 -3.88 -36.54
C GLU A 449 13.29 -3.47 -35.07
N ALA A 450 13.67 -4.34 -34.13
CA ALA A 450 13.61 -4.03 -32.70
C ALA A 450 14.46 -2.80 -32.36
N MET A 451 15.66 -2.70 -32.94
CA MET A 451 16.54 -1.56 -32.76
C MET A 451 16.01 -0.27 -33.40
N VAL A 452 15.30 -0.33 -34.53
CA VAL A 452 14.57 0.83 -35.11
C VAL A 452 13.55 1.37 -34.12
N SER A 453 12.81 0.49 -33.44
CA SER A 453 11.86 0.87 -32.40
C SER A 453 12.59 1.51 -31.21
N THR A 454 13.62 0.87 -30.67
CA THR A 454 14.43 1.41 -29.56
C THR A 454 14.97 2.81 -29.88
N ILE A 455 15.61 3.00 -31.04
CA ILE A 455 16.14 4.30 -31.45
C ILE A 455 15.01 5.33 -31.61
N SER A 456 13.84 4.95 -32.13
CA SER A 456 12.68 5.85 -32.23
C SER A 456 12.22 6.35 -30.86
N ARG A 457 12.17 5.46 -29.86
CA ARG A 457 11.82 5.82 -28.47
C ARG A 457 12.83 6.78 -27.87
N GLN A 458 14.11 6.52 -28.09
CA GLN A 458 15.19 7.39 -27.63
C GLN A 458 15.13 8.78 -28.27
N ILE A 459 14.87 8.87 -29.58
CA ILE A 459 14.66 10.16 -30.27
C ILE A 459 13.50 10.94 -29.65
N ARG A 460 12.36 10.28 -29.38
CA ARG A 460 11.21 10.93 -28.74
C ARG A 460 11.56 11.43 -27.34
N GLY A 461 12.19 10.59 -26.52
CA GLY A 461 12.66 10.94 -25.18
C GLY A 461 13.59 12.15 -25.20
N ILE A 462 14.65 12.12 -26.02
CA ILE A 462 15.60 13.23 -26.16
C ILE A 462 14.90 14.53 -26.58
N ARG A 463 13.99 14.47 -27.55
CA ARG A 463 13.23 15.65 -28.01
C ARG A 463 12.35 16.23 -26.91
N LYS A 464 11.68 15.39 -26.12
CA LYS A 464 10.91 15.84 -24.94
C LYS A 464 11.83 16.44 -23.88
N THR A 465 12.94 15.79 -23.55
CA THR A 465 13.96 16.31 -22.62
C THR A 465 14.50 17.67 -23.06
N ALA A 466 14.72 17.89 -24.36
CA ALA A 466 15.20 19.16 -24.89
C ALA A 466 14.26 20.34 -24.59
N THR A 467 12.97 20.11 -24.37
CA THR A 467 12.01 21.16 -23.99
C THR A 467 12.22 21.70 -22.56
N LEU A 468 12.90 20.93 -21.70
CA LEU A 468 13.22 21.31 -20.33
C LEU A 468 14.48 22.19 -20.25
N LEU A 469 15.39 22.05 -21.21
CA LEU A 469 16.71 22.68 -21.17
C LEU A 469 16.74 24.04 -21.90
N PRO A 470 17.54 25.02 -21.42
CA PRO A 470 17.81 26.24 -22.15
C PRO A 470 18.78 26.02 -23.32
N ARG A 471 18.92 27.00 -24.22
CA ARG A 471 20.04 27.05 -25.18
C ARG A 471 21.33 27.38 -24.43
N PRO A 472 22.49 26.77 -24.73
CA PRO A 472 22.81 25.88 -25.86
C PRO A 472 22.55 24.37 -25.63
N ALA A 473 22.28 23.94 -24.39
CA ALA A 473 22.10 22.52 -24.06
C ALA A 473 20.96 21.85 -24.86
N ARG A 474 19.85 22.57 -25.07
CA ARG A 474 18.75 22.16 -25.94
C ARG A 474 19.21 21.80 -27.36
N GLN A 475 20.04 22.65 -27.97
CA GLN A 475 20.47 22.45 -29.36
C GLN A 475 21.29 21.17 -29.49
N LYS A 476 22.21 20.93 -28.54
CA LYS A 476 23.02 19.71 -28.48
C LYS A 476 22.19 18.43 -28.44
N LEU A 477 21.07 18.42 -27.71
CA LEU A 477 20.13 17.29 -27.68
C LEU A 477 19.41 17.11 -29.01
N ILE A 478 18.95 18.21 -29.63
CA ILE A 478 18.29 18.16 -30.94
C ILE A 478 19.24 17.65 -32.03
N ASP A 479 20.48 18.11 -32.03
CA ASP A 479 21.50 17.65 -32.99
C ASP A 479 21.76 16.15 -32.85
N HIS A 480 21.86 15.65 -31.61
CA HIS A 480 22.00 14.22 -31.36
C HIS A 480 20.76 13.41 -31.80
N ALA A 481 19.55 13.90 -31.52
CA ALA A 481 18.32 13.27 -31.98
C ALA A 481 18.25 13.19 -33.52
N ASN A 482 18.79 14.19 -34.24
CA ASN A 482 18.89 14.17 -35.70
C ASN A 482 19.88 13.10 -36.18
N ILE A 483 21.03 12.96 -35.53
CA ILE A 483 21.99 11.88 -35.84
C ILE A 483 21.34 10.51 -35.61
N LEU A 484 20.65 10.31 -34.48
CA LEU A 484 19.92 9.06 -34.22
C LEU A 484 18.81 8.81 -35.25
N HIS A 485 18.15 9.85 -35.74
CA HIS A 485 17.13 9.73 -36.79
C HIS A 485 17.72 9.26 -38.12
N GLU A 486 18.91 9.74 -38.48
CA GLU A 486 19.66 9.25 -39.65
C GLU A 486 20.08 7.78 -39.46
N GLN A 487 20.58 7.41 -38.28
CA GLN A 487 20.91 6.02 -37.93
C GLN A 487 19.69 5.11 -38.04
N ARG A 488 18.54 5.56 -37.52
CA ARG A 488 17.27 4.85 -37.62
C ARG A 488 16.86 4.61 -39.08
N ARG A 489 16.96 5.63 -39.95
CA ARG A 489 16.67 5.51 -41.38
C ARG A 489 17.62 4.52 -42.06
N ALA A 490 18.93 4.64 -41.81
CA ALA A 490 19.91 3.73 -42.36
C ALA A 490 19.69 2.27 -41.91
N LEU A 491 19.23 2.05 -40.68
CA LEU A 491 18.90 0.74 -40.15
C LEU A 491 17.61 0.17 -40.75
N HIS A 492 16.60 1.00 -40.94
CA HIS A 492 15.35 0.63 -41.61
C HIS A 492 15.59 0.24 -43.08
N ASP A 493 16.39 1.03 -43.81
CA ASP A 493 16.59 0.84 -45.26
C ASP A 493 17.72 -0.17 -45.58
N GLY A 494 18.75 -0.23 -44.73
CA GLY A 494 19.95 -1.06 -44.92
C GLY A 494 20.00 -2.34 -44.09
N GLY A 495 19.01 -2.56 -43.20
CA GLY A 495 18.91 -3.72 -42.32
C GLY A 495 20.16 -3.96 -41.48
N GLY A 496 20.54 -5.23 -41.28
CA GLY A 496 21.65 -5.63 -40.42
C GLY A 496 23.03 -5.05 -40.78
N LYS A 497 23.23 -4.51 -41.99
CA LYS A 497 24.51 -3.90 -42.41
C LYS A 497 24.77 -2.54 -41.73
N ALA A 498 23.72 -1.82 -41.35
CA ALA A 498 23.83 -0.52 -40.68
C ALA A 498 23.98 -0.64 -39.15
N LEU A 499 23.60 -1.78 -38.58
CA LEU A 499 23.59 -2.03 -37.14
C LEU A 499 24.96 -1.80 -36.45
N PRO A 500 26.10 -2.26 -37.00
CA PRO A 500 27.42 -1.99 -36.39
C PRO A 500 27.75 -0.50 -36.30
N GLN A 501 27.24 0.33 -37.21
CA GLN A 501 27.49 1.77 -37.20
C GLN A 501 26.74 2.46 -36.05
N SER A 502 25.49 2.05 -35.80
CA SER A 502 24.69 2.57 -34.68
C SER A 502 25.30 2.18 -33.33
N VAL A 503 25.75 0.93 -33.18
CA VAL A 503 26.48 0.46 -31.99
C VAL A 503 27.78 1.25 -31.79
N LYS A 504 28.60 1.38 -32.83
CA LYS A 504 29.85 2.15 -32.77
C LYS A 504 29.61 3.62 -32.40
N PHE A 505 28.52 4.22 -32.88
CA PHE A 505 28.14 5.58 -32.51
C PHE A 505 27.81 5.69 -31.02
N ALA A 506 27.00 4.77 -30.48
CA ALA A 506 26.67 4.75 -29.05
C ALA A 506 27.93 4.57 -28.18
N CYS A 507 28.83 3.65 -28.54
CA CYS A 507 30.12 3.48 -27.85
C CYS A 507 30.97 4.77 -27.88
N LYS A 508 31.00 5.48 -29.03
CA LYS A 508 31.73 6.76 -29.16
C LYS A 508 31.15 7.85 -28.26
N VAL A 509 29.84 7.84 -28.02
CA VAL A 509 29.19 8.80 -27.11
C VAL A 509 29.56 8.46 -25.67
N LEU A 510 29.46 7.20 -25.27
CA LEU A 510 29.84 6.74 -23.93
C LEU A 510 31.32 6.97 -23.60
N ALA A 511 32.22 6.83 -24.59
CA ALA A 511 33.65 7.11 -24.43
C ALA A 511 33.95 8.57 -24.04
N LYS A 512 32.97 9.49 -24.19
CA LYS A 512 33.11 10.88 -23.75
C LYS A 512 32.81 11.06 -22.24
N GLY A 513 32.35 10.02 -21.56
CA GLY A 513 32.09 9.95 -20.13
C GLY A 513 30.66 9.52 -19.78
N PRO A 514 30.46 8.89 -18.61
CA PRO A 514 29.16 8.40 -18.16
C PRO A 514 28.20 9.54 -17.80
N ALA A 515 26.92 9.19 -17.65
CA ALA A 515 25.96 10.07 -16.99
C ALA A 515 26.32 10.20 -15.50
N MET A 516 26.18 11.39 -14.94
CA MET A 516 26.44 11.61 -13.52
C MET A 516 25.15 11.59 -12.74
N PHE A 517 25.13 10.82 -11.65
CA PHE A 517 24.00 10.67 -10.76
C PHE A 517 24.38 11.20 -9.37
N PRO A 518 24.08 12.48 -9.05
CA PRO A 518 24.53 13.10 -7.80
C PRO A 518 23.82 12.53 -6.56
N TRP A 519 22.82 11.67 -6.75
CA TRP A 519 22.02 11.02 -5.72
C TRP A 519 22.49 9.60 -5.38
N LEU A 520 23.54 9.12 -6.04
CA LEU A 520 24.14 7.80 -5.83
C LEU A 520 25.53 7.98 -5.21
N ASP A 521 26.01 6.95 -4.51
CA ASP A 521 27.39 6.96 -4.00
C ASP A 521 28.37 6.89 -5.18
N SER A 522 29.52 7.53 -5.03
CA SER A 522 30.55 7.62 -6.08
C SER A 522 31.06 6.27 -6.55
N ASP A 523 31.02 5.23 -5.70
CA ASP A 523 31.44 3.86 -6.02
C ASP A 523 30.35 3.03 -6.72
N SER A 524 29.12 3.53 -6.75
CA SER A 524 27.95 2.90 -7.39
C SER A 524 27.57 3.50 -8.75
N ALA A 525 28.36 4.46 -9.24
CA ALA A 525 28.10 5.24 -10.46
C ALA A 525 28.99 4.87 -11.66
N THR A 526 29.79 3.80 -11.56
CA THR A 526 30.67 3.29 -12.63
C THR A 526 30.09 2.12 -13.38
#